data_AF-A0A8J7REZ5-F1
#
_entry.id   AF-A0A8J7REZ5-F1
#
_cell.length_a   1.000
_cell.length_b   1.000
_cell.length_c   1.000
_cell.angle_alpha   90.00
_cell.angle_beta   90.00
_cell.angle_gamma   90.00
#
_symmetry.space_group_name_H-M   'P 1'
#
loop_
_entity.id
_entity.type
_entity.pdbx_description
1 polymer ?
#
loop_
_entity_poly.entity_id
_entity_poly.type
_entity_poly.pdbx_seq_one_letter_code
_entity_poly.pdbx_strand_id
1 'polypeptide(L)'
;MQRRAVAVFVALFLAIAGVAGAMTATADSPEIALENPEVDVSQGDTIPVDDESYVVTDISETEEGGGGHGGAATTVISGTLERNFTTQTSETWTNGSTVSVGEGEWRVEISGENATEFTLVEVLDRQAILEADDAAENETVTLEDGEYVAVTDDSGERTLVPVDGYFPAPEERSVATGETLEYDGQTVTVDEVTADGAVLAWEVTDTETIEVAQESTVTLGDTDYIAHFPDASTLRMSTDIEAYEAQVAEIDRFDQYNSGLSRVLILSVLSSIMLAGMAFIPSRY
;
A
#
# COMPACT_ATOMS: atom_id res chain seq x y z
N MET A 1 51.48 49.33 34.53
CA MET A 1 51.00 49.28 33.13
C MET A 1 50.27 47.98 32.79
N GLN A 2 50.72 46.83 33.30
CA GLN A 2 50.19 45.49 32.96
C GLN A 2 48.68 45.30 33.20
N ARG A 3 48.11 45.78 34.31
CA ARG A 3 46.66 45.66 34.60
C ARG A 3 45.75 46.47 33.67
N ARG A 4 46.22 47.61 33.15
CA ARG A 4 45.46 48.45 32.22
C ARG A 4 45.42 47.84 30.81
N ALA A 5 46.51 47.21 30.38
CA ALA A 5 46.54 46.46 29.13
C ALA A 5 45.61 45.24 29.18
N VAL A 6 45.59 44.50 30.29
CA VAL A 6 44.68 43.35 30.48
C VAL A 6 43.21 43.76 30.42
N ALA A 7 42.83 44.88 31.04
CA ALA A 7 41.45 45.37 31.01
C ALA A 7 40.95 45.66 29.58
N VAL A 8 41.83 46.17 28.71
CA VAL A 8 41.50 46.43 27.29
C VAL A 8 41.28 45.11 26.53
N PHE A 9 42.12 44.09 26.75
CA PHE A 9 41.94 42.79 26.11
C PHE A 9 40.69 42.05 26.61
N VAL A 10 40.38 42.11 27.90
CA VAL A 10 39.14 41.56 28.45
C VAL A 10 37.92 42.25 27.84
N ALA A 11 37.92 43.58 27.75
CA ALA A 11 36.83 44.32 27.11
C ALA A 11 36.68 43.95 25.62
N LEU A 12 37.80 43.77 24.91
CA LEU A 12 37.80 43.32 23.51
C LEU A 12 37.19 41.92 23.34
N PHE A 13 37.62 40.95 24.15
CA PHE A 13 37.09 39.59 24.08
C PHE A 13 35.60 39.53 24.45
N LEU A 14 35.15 40.32 25.42
CA LEU A 14 33.73 40.42 25.76
C LEU A 14 32.92 41.08 24.63
N ALA A 15 33.47 42.08 23.93
CA ALA A 15 32.82 42.66 22.76
C ALA A 15 32.69 41.65 21.61
N ILE A 16 33.74 40.86 21.35
CA ILE A 16 33.72 39.79 20.34
C ILE A 16 32.70 38.70 20.72
N ALA A 17 32.68 38.29 21.99
CA ALA A 17 31.70 37.34 22.50
C ALA A 17 30.26 37.88 22.38
N GLY A 18 30.04 39.16 22.65
CA GLY A 18 28.74 39.81 22.50
C GLY A 18 28.24 39.82 21.05
N VAL A 19 29.12 40.13 20.10
CA VAL A 19 28.78 40.13 18.66
C VAL A 19 28.51 38.71 18.16
N ALA A 20 29.37 37.74 18.52
CA ALA A 20 29.18 36.34 18.14
C ALA A 20 27.88 35.75 18.71
N GLY A 21 27.59 36.05 19.99
CA GLY A 21 26.37 35.61 20.64
C GLY A 21 25.10 36.20 20.02
N ALA A 22 25.14 37.48 19.64
CA ALA A 22 24.01 38.11 18.94
C ALA A 22 23.77 37.48 17.57
N MET A 23 24.81 37.22 16.78
CA MET A 23 24.66 36.60 15.46
C MET A 23 24.12 35.17 15.53
N THR A 24 24.59 34.35 16.47
CA THR A 24 24.04 33.00 16.67
C THR A 24 22.57 33.03 17.11
N ALA A 25 22.18 34.00 17.94
CA ALA A 25 20.82 34.03 18.50
C ALA A 25 19.74 34.57 17.54
N THR A 26 20.13 35.32 16.51
CA THR A 26 19.18 35.95 15.58
C THR A 26 19.24 35.36 14.17
N ALA A 27 20.06 34.32 13.96
CA ALA A 27 20.14 33.67 12.66
C ALA A 27 19.01 32.64 12.55
N ASP A 28 18.15 32.81 11.55
CA ASP A 28 17.17 31.79 11.18
C ASP A 28 17.90 30.63 10.51
N SER A 29 17.63 29.40 10.96
CA SER A 29 18.19 28.21 10.35
C SER A 29 17.54 27.98 8.99
N PRO A 30 18.30 27.67 7.93
CA PRO A 30 17.71 27.17 6.69
C PRO A 30 17.02 25.83 6.96
N GLU A 31 15.95 25.57 6.22
CA GLU A 31 15.14 24.34 6.31
C GLU A 31 14.88 23.83 4.88
N ILE A 32 14.67 22.51 4.75
CA ILE A 32 14.22 21.95 3.47
C ILE A 32 12.77 22.37 3.26
N ALA A 33 12.51 23.18 2.22
CA ALA A 33 11.16 23.67 1.94
C ALA A 33 10.56 23.08 0.67
N LEU A 34 11.41 22.62 -0.26
CA LEU A 34 11.07 22.35 -1.66
C LEU A 34 10.26 23.52 -2.25
N GLU A 35 10.90 24.66 -2.53
CA GLU A 35 10.23 25.94 -2.79
C GLU A 35 9.20 25.94 -3.94
N ASN A 36 9.33 25.03 -4.92
CA ASN A 36 8.37 24.84 -6.02
C ASN A 36 8.19 23.35 -6.28
N PRO A 37 7.48 22.62 -5.41
CA PRO A 37 7.34 21.19 -5.58
C PRO A 37 6.38 20.94 -6.75
N GLU A 38 6.62 19.87 -7.51
CA GLU A 38 5.68 19.45 -8.55
C GLU A 38 4.41 18.82 -7.96
N VAL A 39 4.53 18.25 -6.76
CA VAL A 39 3.41 17.69 -6.01
C VAL A 39 3.36 18.34 -4.63
N ASP A 40 2.19 18.87 -4.26
CA ASP A 40 1.87 19.39 -2.92
C ASP A 40 0.45 18.91 -2.60
N VAL A 41 0.34 17.88 -1.76
CA VAL A 41 -0.89 17.12 -1.54
C VAL A 41 -1.04 16.72 -0.07
N SER A 42 -2.28 16.47 0.34
CA SER A 42 -2.63 15.96 1.66
C SER A 42 -3.20 14.54 1.61
N GLN A 43 -3.41 13.94 2.78
CA GLN A 43 -4.11 12.65 2.87
C GLN A 43 -5.47 12.72 2.17
N GLY A 44 -5.75 11.72 1.33
CA GLY A 44 -6.95 11.59 0.50
C GLY A 44 -6.82 12.22 -0.89
N ASP A 45 -5.79 13.02 -1.14
CA ASP A 45 -5.57 13.61 -2.47
C ASP A 45 -4.97 12.60 -3.44
N THR A 46 -5.10 12.94 -4.73
CA THR A 46 -4.65 12.11 -5.84
C THR A 46 -3.52 12.81 -6.60
N ILE A 47 -2.48 12.05 -6.90
CA ILE A 47 -1.28 12.47 -7.62
C ILE A 47 -1.32 11.82 -9.02
N PRO A 48 -1.58 12.61 -10.08
CA PRO A 48 -1.46 12.12 -11.45
C PRO A 48 0.03 12.11 -11.86
N VAL A 49 0.54 10.95 -12.25
CA VAL A 49 1.88 10.79 -12.81
C VAL A 49 1.74 10.03 -14.12
N ASP A 50 2.06 10.68 -15.24
CA ASP A 50 1.84 10.14 -16.58
C ASP A 50 0.37 9.69 -16.80
N ASP A 51 0.15 8.40 -17.08
CA ASP A 51 -1.17 7.77 -17.24
C ASP A 51 -1.65 7.07 -15.95
N GLU A 52 -0.89 7.20 -14.86
CA GLU A 52 -1.15 6.56 -13.57
C GLU A 52 -1.66 7.55 -12.52
N SER A 53 -2.38 7.02 -11.54
CA SER A 53 -3.04 7.81 -10.49
C SER A 53 -2.80 7.19 -9.13
N TYR A 54 -2.03 7.88 -8.29
CA TYR A 54 -1.69 7.45 -6.93
C TYR A 54 -2.52 8.23 -5.91
N VAL A 55 -3.09 7.58 -4.91
CA VAL A 55 -3.84 8.21 -3.82
C VAL A 55 -2.99 8.24 -2.56
N VAL A 56 -2.92 9.38 -1.88
CA VAL A 56 -2.28 9.47 -0.56
C VAL A 56 -3.22 8.89 0.48
N THR A 57 -2.94 7.68 0.97
CA THR A 57 -3.84 6.99 1.91
C THR A 57 -3.50 7.28 3.35
N ASP A 58 -2.23 7.49 3.66
CA ASP A 58 -1.77 7.84 5.01
C ASP A 58 -0.66 8.88 5.00
N ILE A 59 -0.67 9.74 6.01
CA ILE A 59 0.48 10.54 6.45
C ILE A 59 0.46 10.47 7.97
N SER A 60 1.52 9.96 8.57
CA SER A 60 1.58 9.70 10.01
C SER A 60 2.95 10.01 10.60
N GLU A 61 2.93 10.37 11.89
CA GLU A 61 4.11 10.62 12.69
C GLU A 61 4.38 9.44 13.62
N THR A 62 5.61 8.93 13.60
CA THR A 62 6.08 7.87 14.50
C THR A 62 7.27 8.35 15.29
N GLU A 63 7.29 8.07 16.60
CA GLU A 63 8.47 8.32 17.43
C GLU A 63 9.49 7.17 17.28
N GLU A 64 10.64 7.46 16.67
CA GLU A 64 11.78 6.56 16.64
C GLU A 64 12.76 6.85 17.79
N GLY A 65 13.07 5.80 18.55
CA GLY A 65 14.04 5.86 19.66
C GLY A 65 13.44 6.33 20.99
N GLY A 66 14.00 5.80 22.09
CA GLY A 66 13.49 6.03 23.47
C GLY A 66 13.82 4.94 24.48
N GLY A 67 14.73 4.01 24.14
CA GLY A 67 15.13 2.90 25.00
C GLY A 67 16.12 3.32 26.11
N GLY A 68 15.62 3.58 27.30
CA GLY A 68 16.29 3.28 28.59
C GLY A 68 17.52 4.09 29.04
N HIS A 69 18.15 4.91 28.19
CA HIS A 69 19.40 5.61 28.54
C HIS A 69 19.47 7.09 28.11
N GLY A 70 18.33 7.79 28.09
CA GLY A 70 18.31 9.26 27.94
C GLY A 70 18.50 9.78 26.50
N GLY A 71 18.29 8.95 25.48
CA GLY A 71 18.09 9.44 24.11
C GLY A 71 16.73 10.12 23.97
N ALA A 72 16.69 11.30 23.38
CA ALA A 72 15.44 11.95 23.01
C ALA A 72 14.76 11.11 21.91
N ALA A 73 13.44 10.93 22.01
CA ALA A 73 12.64 10.40 20.91
C ALA A 73 12.73 11.38 19.73
N THR A 74 12.90 10.85 18.52
CA THR A 74 12.87 11.63 17.29
C THR A 74 11.57 11.30 16.56
N THR A 75 10.77 12.32 16.27
CA THR A 75 9.57 12.15 15.47
C THR A 75 9.97 12.03 14.00
N VAL A 76 9.48 10.99 13.35
CA VAL A 76 9.66 10.72 11.92
C VAL A 76 8.29 10.72 11.27
N ILE A 77 8.16 11.44 10.15
CA ILE A 77 6.94 11.46 9.35
C ILE A 77 7.12 10.52 8.16
N SER A 78 6.10 9.73 7.88
CA SER A 78 5.99 8.88 6.71
C SER A 78 4.61 8.99 6.10
N GLY A 79 4.47 8.55 4.86
CA GLY A 79 3.19 8.43 4.20
C GLY A 79 3.09 7.17 3.35
N THR A 80 1.87 6.87 2.95
CA THR A 80 1.55 5.72 2.11
C THR A 80 0.79 6.20 0.89
N LEU A 81 1.23 5.77 -0.28
CA LEU A 81 0.56 5.97 -1.55
C LEU A 81 -0.02 4.64 -2.04
N GLU A 82 -1.20 4.67 -2.65
CA GLU A 82 -1.80 3.50 -3.28
C GLU A 82 -2.18 3.78 -4.74
N ARG A 83 -1.88 2.82 -5.62
CA ARG A 83 -2.35 2.82 -7.02
C ARG A 83 -3.23 1.60 -7.25
N ASN A 84 -4.41 1.82 -7.79
CA ASN A 84 -5.22 0.72 -8.31
C ASN A 84 -4.96 0.55 -9.80
N PHE A 85 -4.78 -0.69 -10.26
CA PHE A 85 -4.60 -1.01 -11.68
C PHE A 85 -5.37 -2.26 -12.04
N THR A 86 -5.85 -2.34 -13.29
CA THR A 86 -6.58 -3.51 -13.79
C THR A 86 -5.67 -4.41 -14.60
N THR A 87 -5.75 -5.71 -14.34
CA THR A 87 -5.03 -6.74 -15.10
C THR A 87 -6.05 -7.68 -15.73
N GLN A 88 -5.85 -7.99 -17.01
CA GLN A 88 -6.66 -8.99 -17.70
C GLN A 88 -6.26 -10.40 -17.23
N THR A 89 -7.24 -11.15 -16.76
CA THR A 89 -7.12 -12.55 -16.35
C THR A 89 -8.00 -13.41 -17.25
N SER A 90 -7.64 -14.68 -17.42
CA SER A 90 -8.43 -15.64 -18.17
C SER A 90 -8.38 -17.04 -17.57
N GLU A 91 -9.45 -17.80 -17.74
CA GLU A 91 -9.55 -19.20 -17.38
C GLU A 91 -10.19 -20.01 -18.52
N THR A 92 -9.80 -21.27 -18.66
CA THR A 92 -10.38 -22.17 -19.66
C THR A 92 -11.23 -23.24 -19.00
N TRP A 93 -12.51 -23.24 -19.34
CA TRP A 93 -13.45 -24.30 -19.00
C TRP A 93 -13.41 -25.38 -20.07
N THR A 94 -12.94 -26.57 -19.68
CA THR A 94 -12.78 -27.69 -20.62
C THR A 94 -14.11 -28.36 -20.92
N ASN A 95 -14.32 -28.80 -22.16
CA ASN A 95 -15.51 -29.56 -22.53
C ASN A 95 -15.65 -30.84 -21.69
N GLY A 96 -16.82 -31.06 -21.10
CA GLY A 96 -17.13 -32.17 -20.19
C GLY A 96 -16.67 -31.96 -18.74
N SER A 97 -15.99 -30.85 -18.43
CA SER A 97 -15.61 -30.51 -17.06
C SER A 97 -16.81 -30.04 -16.23
N THR A 98 -16.72 -30.19 -14.92
CA THR A 98 -17.67 -29.59 -13.97
C THR A 98 -17.08 -28.32 -13.39
N VAL A 99 -17.87 -27.26 -13.34
CA VAL A 99 -17.51 -25.94 -12.80
C VAL A 99 -18.56 -25.48 -11.79
N SER A 100 -18.14 -24.71 -10.81
CA SER A 100 -19.03 -24.10 -9.81
C SER A 100 -19.45 -22.72 -10.27
N VAL A 101 -20.75 -22.51 -10.49
CA VAL A 101 -21.30 -21.20 -10.92
C VAL A 101 -22.46 -20.83 -10.01
N GLY A 102 -22.30 -19.73 -9.26
CA GLY A 102 -23.21 -19.36 -8.19
C GLY A 102 -23.17 -20.40 -7.05
N GLU A 103 -24.33 -20.93 -6.68
CA GLU A 103 -24.48 -21.96 -5.64
C GLU A 103 -24.53 -23.39 -6.22
N GLY A 104 -24.46 -23.55 -7.55
CA GLY A 104 -24.67 -24.83 -8.22
C GLY A 104 -23.44 -25.33 -8.98
N GLU A 105 -23.39 -26.65 -9.17
CA GLU A 105 -22.40 -27.33 -10.02
C GLU A 105 -22.97 -27.53 -11.43
N TRP A 106 -22.16 -27.23 -12.43
CA TRP A 106 -22.57 -27.28 -13.84
C TRP A 106 -21.54 -28.04 -14.67
N ARG A 107 -22.00 -28.97 -15.51
CA ARG A 107 -21.17 -29.58 -16.54
C ARG A 107 -21.15 -28.68 -17.76
N VAL A 108 -19.95 -28.40 -18.26
CA VAL A 108 -19.73 -27.67 -19.50
C VAL A 108 -19.87 -28.64 -20.66
N GLU A 109 -20.80 -28.39 -21.58
CA GLU A 109 -20.99 -29.18 -22.78
C GLU A 109 -20.82 -28.31 -24.03
N ILE A 110 -19.89 -28.72 -24.89
CA ILE A 110 -19.61 -28.04 -26.15
C ILE A 110 -19.84 -29.01 -27.31
N SER A 111 -20.70 -28.59 -28.24
CA SER A 111 -21.12 -29.40 -29.38
C SER A 111 -20.55 -28.88 -30.70
N GLY A 112 -19.82 -29.74 -31.40
CA GLY A 112 -19.35 -29.48 -32.77
C GLY A 112 -17.97 -28.84 -32.86
N GLU A 113 -17.29 -29.07 -33.99
CA GLU A 113 -15.90 -28.64 -34.22
C GLU A 113 -15.72 -27.12 -34.41
N ASN A 114 -16.81 -26.40 -34.71
CA ASN A 114 -16.83 -24.95 -34.91
C ASN A 114 -17.81 -24.30 -33.91
N ALA A 115 -17.80 -24.76 -32.67
CA ALA A 115 -18.67 -24.23 -31.63
C ALA A 115 -18.38 -22.74 -31.39
N THR A 116 -19.43 -21.97 -31.15
CA THR A 116 -19.37 -20.55 -30.76
C THR A 116 -20.15 -20.29 -29.46
N GLU A 117 -20.61 -21.37 -28.83
CA GLU A 117 -21.39 -21.36 -27.60
C GLU A 117 -21.15 -22.69 -26.87
N PHE A 118 -21.38 -22.66 -25.56
CA PHE A 118 -21.39 -23.85 -24.71
C PHE A 118 -22.68 -23.89 -23.89
N THR A 119 -23.05 -25.06 -23.42
CA THR A 119 -24.18 -25.26 -22.53
C THR A 119 -23.68 -25.66 -21.15
N LEU A 120 -24.13 -24.96 -20.13
CA LEU A 120 -24.01 -25.38 -18.74
C LEU A 120 -25.22 -26.26 -18.43
N VAL A 121 -24.94 -27.52 -18.07
CA VAL A 121 -25.95 -28.50 -17.66
C VAL A 121 -25.83 -28.75 -16.16
N GLU A 122 -26.90 -28.53 -15.42
CA GLU A 122 -26.91 -28.67 -13.96
C GLU A 122 -26.51 -30.08 -13.52
N VAL A 123 -25.60 -30.15 -12.56
CA VAL A 123 -25.25 -31.39 -11.87
C VAL A 123 -26.09 -31.50 -10.60
N LEU A 124 -27.19 -32.25 -10.70
CA LEU A 124 -28.09 -32.46 -9.57
C LEU A 124 -27.42 -33.21 -8.42
N ASP A 125 -27.53 -32.65 -7.22
CA ASP A 125 -27.22 -33.37 -5.97
C ASP A 125 -28.35 -34.35 -5.65
N ARG A 126 -28.30 -35.51 -6.32
CA ARG A 126 -29.29 -36.58 -6.13
C ARG A 126 -29.37 -37.06 -4.69
N GLN A 127 -28.26 -37.02 -3.95
CA GLN A 127 -28.25 -37.45 -2.56
C GLN A 127 -29.03 -36.47 -1.69
N ALA A 128 -28.80 -35.16 -1.85
CA ALA A 128 -29.55 -34.15 -1.12
C ALA A 128 -31.06 -34.20 -1.42
N ILE A 129 -31.43 -34.50 -2.68
CA ILE A 129 -32.84 -34.68 -3.07
C ILE A 129 -33.47 -35.87 -2.35
N LEU A 130 -32.77 -37.02 -2.31
CA LEU A 130 -33.25 -38.21 -1.60
C LEU A 130 -33.37 -37.95 -0.09
N GLU A 131 -32.37 -37.31 0.52
CA GLU A 131 -32.34 -37.03 1.96
C GLU A 131 -33.41 -36.02 2.41
N ALA A 132 -33.89 -35.18 1.49
CA ALA A 132 -34.99 -34.25 1.75
C ALA A 132 -36.38 -34.92 1.71
N ASP A 133 -36.47 -36.15 1.19
CA ASP A 133 -37.71 -36.91 1.08
C ASP A 133 -37.75 -38.06 2.09
N ASP A 134 -38.47 -37.87 3.20
CA ASP A 134 -38.63 -38.87 4.26
C ASP A 134 -39.26 -40.20 3.76
N ALA A 135 -39.95 -40.18 2.61
CA ALA A 135 -40.55 -41.36 2.01
C ALA A 135 -39.54 -42.15 1.16
N ALA A 136 -38.46 -41.53 0.71
CA ALA A 136 -37.45 -42.19 -0.11
C ALA A 136 -36.46 -42.99 0.77
N GLU A 137 -36.15 -44.19 0.32
CA GLU A 137 -34.94 -44.88 0.78
C GLU A 137 -33.77 -44.12 0.16
N ASN A 138 -32.85 -43.57 0.96
CA ASN A 138 -31.72 -42.69 0.57
C ASN A 138 -30.67 -43.35 -0.36
N GLU A 139 -31.09 -44.18 -1.30
CA GLU A 139 -30.31 -44.93 -2.26
C GLU A 139 -31.15 -45.27 -3.49
N THR A 140 -30.49 -45.40 -4.64
CA THR A 140 -31.11 -45.93 -5.86
C THR A 140 -30.95 -47.45 -5.93
N VAL A 141 -31.91 -48.10 -6.60
CA VAL A 141 -31.94 -49.53 -6.89
C VAL A 141 -31.82 -49.75 -8.40
N THR A 142 -30.83 -50.52 -8.82
CA THR A 142 -30.67 -50.92 -10.24
C THR A 142 -31.36 -52.26 -10.51
N LEU A 143 -32.23 -52.30 -11.51
CA LEU A 143 -32.89 -53.49 -12.05
C LEU A 143 -32.47 -53.73 -13.52
N GLU A 144 -32.90 -54.85 -14.12
CA GLU A 144 -32.53 -55.19 -15.52
C GLU A 144 -32.99 -54.13 -16.54
N ASP A 145 -34.07 -53.42 -16.22
CA ASP A 145 -34.73 -52.45 -17.07
C ASP A 145 -34.45 -50.97 -16.71
N GLY A 146 -33.67 -50.70 -15.65
CA GLY A 146 -33.27 -49.33 -15.31
C GLY A 146 -32.90 -49.10 -13.86
N GLU A 147 -32.67 -47.83 -13.51
CA GLU A 147 -32.45 -47.36 -12.14
C GLU A 147 -33.75 -46.77 -11.56
N TYR A 148 -34.00 -47.04 -10.29
CA TYR A 148 -35.23 -46.68 -9.59
C TYR A 148 -34.93 -46.10 -8.20
N VAL A 149 -35.81 -45.26 -7.68
CA VAL A 149 -35.85 -44.85 -6.28
C VAL A 149 -36.97 -45.62 -5.58
N ALA A 150 -36.66 -46.22 -4.44
CA ALA A 150 -37.66 -46.87 -3.62
C ALA A 150 -38.31 -45.85 -2.69
N VAL A 151 -39.64 -45.70 -2.80
CA VAL A 151 -40.43 -44.76 -2.01
C VAL A 151 -41.47 -45.54 -1.22
N THR A 152 -41.56 -45.30 0.08
CA THR A 152 -42.54 -45.91 0.98
C THR A 152 -43.62 -44.89 1.31
N ASP A 153 -44.87 -45.19 0.98
CA ASP A 153 -45.99 -44.30 1.27
C ASP A 153 -46.40 -44.32 2.76
N ASP A 154 -47.33 -43.43 3.14
CA ASP A 154 -47.87 -43.33 4.50
C ASP A 154 -48.55 -44.62 5.00
N SER A 155 -48.92 -45.53 4.09
CA SER A 155 -49.52 -46.82 4.41
C SER A 155 -48.47 -47.93 4.64
N GLY A 156 -47.19 -47.63 4.39
CA GLY A 156 -46.07 -48.55 4.48
C GLY A 156 -45.88 -49.41 3.22
N GLU A 157 -46.54 -49.07 2.11
CA GLU A 157 -46.37 -49.75 0.83
C GLU A 157 -45.16 -49.17 0.07
N ARG A 158 -44.24 -50.05 -0.31
CA ARG A 158 -43.02 -49.70 -1.04
C ARG A 158 -43.27 -49.76 -2.54
N THR A 159 -43.06 -48.64 -3.22
CA THR A 159 -43.16 -48.50 -4.68
C THR A 159 -41.80 -48.12 -5.27
N LEU A 160 -41.53 -48.58 -6.50
CA LEU A 160 -40.33 -48.20 -7.25
C LEU A 160 -40.69 -47.14 -8.29
N VAL A 161 -40.05 -45.98 -8.21
CA VAL A 161 -40.21 -44.86 -9.14
C VAL A 161 -38.97 -44.78 -10.04
N PRO A 162 -39.09 -44.77 -11.38
CA PRO A 162 -37.94 -44.58 -12.26
C PRO A 162 -37.20 -43.28 -11.95
N VAL A 163 -35.87 -43.27 -12.02
CA VAL A 163 -35.07 -42.07 -11.70
C VAL A 163 -35.46 -40.84 -12.52
N ASP A 164 -35.80 -41.00 -13.80
CA ASP A 164 -36.23 -39.90 -14.68
C ASP A 164 -37.60 -39.32 -14.29
N GLY A 165 -38.39 -40.06 -13.51
CA GLY A 165 -39.66 -39.60 -12.96
C GLY A 165 -39.56 -39.11 -11.52
N TYR A 166 -38.47 -39.42 -10.83
CA TYR A 166 -38.23 -39.04 -9.44
C TYR A 166 -37.38 -37.76 -9.34
N PHE A 167 -36.23 -37.73 -10.00
CA PHE A 167 -35.37 -36.55 -10.02
C PHE A 167 -35.90 -35.52 -11.04
N PRO A 168 -35.79 -34.22 -10.74
CA PRO A 168 -36.11 -33.18 -11.72
C PRO A 168 -35.18 -33.30 -12.94
N ALA A 169 -35.62 -32.79 -14.08
CA ALA A 169 -34.73 -32.62 -15.22
C ALA A 169 -33.69 -31.53 -14.89
N PRO A 170 -32.40 -31.72 -15.22
CA PRO A 170 -31.38 -30.72 -14.97
C PRO A 170 -31.68 -29.43 -15.74
N GLU A 171 -31.41 -28.29 -15.12
CA GLU A 171 -31.42 -27.01 -15.84
C GLU A 171 -30.32 -26.95 -16.89
N GLU A 172 -30.59 -26.29 -18.01
CA GLU A 172 -29.63 -26.06 -19.09
C GLU A 172 -29.55 -24.57 -19.41
N ARG A 173 -28.34 -24.04 -19.57
CA ARG A 173 -28.08 -22.63 -19.91
C ARG A 173 -27.04 -22.53 -21.01
N SER A 174 -27.43 -22.04 -22.17
CA SER A 174 -26.49 -21.77 -23.26
C SER A 174 -25.86 -20.39 -23.10
N VAL A 175 -24.55 -20.30 -23.35
CA VAL A 175 -23.78 -19.06 -23.30
C VAL A 175 -22.91 -18.99 -24.56
N ALA A 176 -23.02 -17.88 -25.30
CA ALA A 176 -22.28 -17.65 -26.53
C ALA A 176 -21.01 -16.83 -26.32
N THR A 177 -20.07 -16.92 -27.28
CA THR A 177 -18.91 -16.02 -27.33
C THR A 177 -19.35 -14.55 -27.33
N GLY A 178 -18.70 -13.74 -26.49
CA GLY A 178 -19.00 -12.33 -26.28
C GLY A 178 -20.09 -12.06 -25.22
N GLU A 179 -20.74 -13.09 -24.69
CA GLU A 179 -21.68 -12.93 -23.57
C GLU A 179 -20.94 -12.89 -22.22
N THR A 180 -21.60 -12.29 -21.23
CA THR A 180 -21.07 -12.14 -19.88
C THR A 180 -21.86 -12.99 -18.89
N LEU A 181 -21.18 -13.57 -17.90
CA LEU A 181 -21.77 -14.33 -16.80
C LEU A 181 -21.10 -13.98 -15.47
N GLU A 182 -21.77 -14.29 -14.36
CA GLU A 182 -21.22 -14.10 -13.02
C GLU A 182 -20.47 -15.38 -12.60
N TYR A 183 -19.19 -15.25 -12.24
CA TYR A 183 -18.34 -16.35 -11.79
C TYR A 183 -17.41 -15.86 -10.67
N ASP A 184 -17.37 -16.58 -9.55
CA ASP A 184 -16.59 -16.22 -8.35
C ASP A 184 -16.78 -14.77 -7.86
N GLY A 185 -18.01 -14.24 -7.98
CA GLY A 185 -18.34 -12.87 -7.60
C GLY A 185 -17.84 -11.80 -8.58
N GLN A 186 -17.42 -12.20 -9.78
CA GLN A 186 -16.91 -11.32 -10.83
C GLN A 186 -17.74 -11.50 -12.11
N THR A 187 -17.92 -10.42 -12.86
CA THR A 187 -18.50 -10.49 -14.20
C THR A 187 -17.42 -10.91 -15.19
N VAL A 188 -17.54 -12.10 -15.77
CA VAL A 188 -16.59 -12.64 -16.75
C VAL A 188 -17.22 -12.65 -18.14
N THR A 189 -16.40 -12.47 -19.18
CA THR A 189 -16.82 -12.49 -20.58
C THR A 189 -16.31 -13.75 -21.26
N VAL A 190 -17.14 -14.39 -22.08
CA VAL A 190 -16.69 -15.51 -22.92
C VAL A 190 -15.88 -14.95 -24.10
N ASP A 191 -14.57 -15.12 -24.07
CA ASP A 191 -13.66 -14.59 -25.09
C ASP A 191 -13.62 -15.50 -26.33
N GLU A 192 -13.55 -16.82 -26.12
CA GLU A 192 -13.49 -17.81 -27.19
C GLU A 192 -14.22 -19.09 -26.80
N VAL A 193 -14.84 -19.77 -27.77
CA VAL A 193 -15.35 -21.13 -27.59
C VAL A 193 -14.79 -22.00 -28.71
N THR A 194 -14.28 -23.17 -28.33
CA THR A 194 -13.78 -24.20 -29.25
C THR A 194 -14.32 -25.56 -28.82
N ALA A 195 -14.14 -26.59 -29.65
CA ALA A 195 -14.57 -27.96 -29.30
C ALA A 195 -13.92 -28.50 -28.01
N ASP A 196 -12.72 -28.01 -27.67
CA ASP A 196 -11.96 -28.44 -26.50
C ASP A 196 -12.37 -27.69 -25.22
N GLY A 197 -12.84 -26.45 -25.33
CA GLY A 197 -13.19 -25.63 -24.18
C GLY A 197 -13.61 -24.20 -24.52
N ALA A 198 -14.13 -23.51 -23.51
CA ALA A 198 -14.47 -22.09 -23.54
C ALA A 198 -13.45 -21.29 -22.71
N VAL A 199 -12.95 -20.19 -23.26
CA VAL A 199 -12.06 -19.25 -22.59
C VAL A 199 -12.91 -18.11 -22.04
N LEU A 200 -12.84 -17.94 -20.72
CA LEU A 200 -13.42 -16.81 -20.01
C LEU A 200 -12.32 -15.80 -19.72
N ALA A 201 -12.63 -14.52 -19.92
CA ALA A 201 -11.72 -13.42 -19.65
C ALA A 201 -12.42 -12.35 -18.80
N TRP A 202 -11.70 -11.78 -17.86
CA TRP A 202 -12.19 -10.72 -16.98
C TRP A 202 -11.04 -9.84 -16.51
N GLU A 203 -11.38 -8.68 -15.95
CA GLU A 203 -10.39 -7.76 -15.37
C GLU A 203 -10.43 -7.88 -13.85
N VAL A 204 -9.25 -7.98 -13.24
CA VAL A 204 -9.07 -7.94 -11.80
C VAL A 204 -8.43 -6.60 -11.45
N THR A 205 -8.96 -5.92 -10.44
CA THR A 205 -8.33 -4.72 -9.87
C THR A 205 -7.38 -5.12 -8.75
N ASP A 206 -6.11 -4.82 -8.93
CA ASP A 206 -5.07 -4.96 -7.92
C ASP A 206 -4.70 -3.60 -7.35
N THR A 207 -4.23 -3.60 -6.09
CA THR A 207 -3.75 -2.40 -5.40
C THR A 207 -2.26 -2.55 -5.13
N GLU A 208 -1.47 -1.58 -5.58
CA GLU A 208 -0.06 -1.42 -5.25
C GLU A 208 0.08 -0.37 -4.15
N THR A 209 0.84 -0.69 -3.10
CA THR A 209 1.12 0.20 -1.97
C THR A 209 2.60 0.61 -1.98
N ILE A 210 2.85 1.90 -1.85
CA ILE A 210 4.19 2.51 -1.85
C ILE A 210 4.37 3.29 -0.55
N GLU A 211 5.39 2.93 0.22
CA GLU A 211 5.76 3.62 1.45
C GLU A 211 6.71 4.78 1.12
N VAL A 212 6.41 5.96 1.64
CA VAL A 212 7.16 7.20 1.42
C VAL A 212 7.73 7.68 2.75
N ALA A 213 9.05 7.76 2.85
CA ALA A 213 9.73 8.26 4.05
C ALA A 213 10.15 9.73 3.88
N GLN A 214 10.31 10.43 5.00
CA GLN A 214 10.89 11.78 5.03
C GLN A 214 12.23 11.83 4.28
N GLU A 215 12.37 12.78 3.36
CA GLU A 215 13.61 13.06 2.62
C GLU A 215 14.15 11.85 1.85
N SER A 216 13.24 10.99 1.36
CA SER A 216 13.58 9.79 0.58
C SER A 216 13.23 9.92 -0.90
N THR A 217 13.95 9.20 -1.75
CA THR A 217 13.60 9.06 -3.16
C THR A 217 12.50 8.00 -3.32
N VAL A 218 11.40 8.39 -3.96
CA VAL A 218 10.29 7.51 -4.33
C VAL A 218 10.13 7.51 -5.84
N THR A 219 9.95 6.33 -6.42
CA THR A 219 9.69 6.17 -7.86
C THR A 219 8.19 5.99 -8.07
N LEU A 220 7.57 6.89 -8.85
CA LEU A 220 6.18 6.78 -9.29
C LEU A 220 6.17 6.67 -10.81
N GLY A 221 5.65 5.57 -11.33
CA GLY A 221 5.80 5.22 -12.74
C GLY A 221 7.27 5.12 -13.14
N ASP A 222 7.68 5.93 -14.12
CA ASP A 222 9.07 6.04 -14.58
C ASP A 222 9.82 7.26 -13.99
N THR A 223 9.21 7.99 -13.04
CA THR A 223 9.73 9.25 -12.50
C THR A 223 10.17 9.12 -11.03
N ASP A 224 11.40 9.53 -10.75
CA ASP A 224 11.94 9.61 -9.39
C ASP A 224 11.68 10.99 -8.77
N TYR A 225 11.13 10.99 -7.55
CA TYR A 225 10.88 12.19 -6.76
C TYR A 225 11.63 12.14 -5.43
N ILE A 226 12.12 13.29 -4.95
CA ILE A 226 12.47 13.48 -3.53
C ILE A 226 11.21 13.87 -2.76
N ALA A 227 10.87 13.09 -1.73
CA ALA A 227 9.72 13.34 -0.87
C ALA A 227 10.11 14.14 0.38
N HIS A 228 9.26 15.06 0.79
CA HIS A 228 9.44 15.87 1.99
C HIS A 228 8.07 16.15 2.63
N PHE A 229 7.96 15.88 3.93
CA PHE A 229 6.79 16.23 4.74
C PHE A 229 7.13 17.49 5.56
N PRO A 230 6.60 18.68 5.20
CA PRO A 230 6.76 19.87 6.04
C PRO A 230 5.97 19.77 7.35
N ASP A 231 4.94 18.91 7.38
CA ASP A 231 4.10 18.61 8.54
C ASP A 231 3.41 17.25 8.37
N ALA A 232 2.73 16.79 9.42
CA ALA A 232 2.02 15.50 9.49
C ALA A 232 0.76 15.40 8.61
N SER A 233 0.53 16.35 7.71
CA SER A 233 -0.65 16.39 6.84
C SER A 233 -0.35 16.73 5.39
N THR A 234 0.91 17.01 5.06
CA THR A 234 1.32 17.50 3.75
C THR A 234 2.48 16.66 3.24
N LEU A 235 2.35 16.14 2.02
CA LEU A 235 3.43 15.53 1.26
C LEU A 235 3.80 16.47 0.12
N ARG A 236 5.06 16.89 0.08
CA ARG A 236 5.67 17.56 -1.06
C ARG A 236 6.62 16.65 -1.77
N MET A 237 6.59 16.66 -3.10
CA MET A 237 7.53 15.91 -3.92
C MET A 237 8.05 16.75 -5.07
N SER A 238 9.33 16.56 -5.39
CA SER A 238 9.97 17.24 -6.52
C SER A 238 10.93 16.31 -7.27
N THR A 239 11.08 16.50 -8.58
CA THR A 239 12.14 15.83 -9.36
C THR A 239 13.47 16.60 -9.31
N ASP A 240 13.50 17.82 -8.77
CA ASP A 240 14.70 18.66 -8.67
C ASP A 240 15.57 18.27 -7.47
N ILE A 241 16.22 17.11 -7.59
CA ILE A 241 17.12 16.56 -6.57
C ILE A 241 18.34 17.49 -6.37
N GLU A 242 18.81 18.17 -7.42
CA GLU A 242 19.93 19.12 -7.32
C GLU A 242 19.57 20.31 -6.41
N ALA A 243 18.34 20.83 -6.50
CA ALA A 243 17.85 21.90 -5.61
C ALA A 243 17.67 21.43 -4.15
N TYR A 244 17.28 20.18 -3.94
CA TYR A 244 17.27 19.58 -2.59
C TYR A 244 18.69 19.49 -2.01
N GLU A 245 19.65 18.93 -2.77
CA GLU A 245 21.04 18.81 -2.33
C GLU A 245 21.69 20.18 -2.04
N ALA A 246 21.31 21.22 -2.80
CA ALA A 246 21.76 22.58 -2.56
C ALA A 246 21.28 23.13 -1.19
N GLN A 247 20.03 22.85 -0.81
CA GLN A 247 19.49 23.22 0.50
C GLN A 247 20.16 22.44 1.63
N VAL A 248 20.39 21.14 1.46
CA VAL A 248 21.17 20.32 2.42
C VAL A 248 22.57 20.92 2.63
N ALA A 249 23.25 21.29 1.55
CA ALA A 249 24.57 21.92 1.62
C ALA A 249 24.55 23.32 2.26
N GLU A 250 23.42 24.03 2.20
CA GLU A 250 23.21 25.30 2.89
C GLU A 250 23.04 25.11 4.39
N ILE A 251 22.25 24.12 4.81
CA ILE A 251 22.09 23.71 6.22
C ILE A 251 23.43 23.33 6.82
N ASP A 252 24.20 22.47 6.17
CA ASP A 252 25.54 22.06 6.63
C ASP A 252 26.48 23.26 6.80
N ARG A 253 26.41 24.22 5.87
CA ARG A 253 27.22 25.43 5.92
C ARG A 253 26.80 26.33 7.07
N PHE A 254 25.50 26.47 7.31
CA PHE A 254 24.95 27.20 8.43
C PHE A 254 25.42 26.62 9.76
N ASP A 255 25.30 25.30 9.93
CA ASP A 255 25.75 24.58 11.13
C ASP A 255 27.26 24.70 11.35
N GLN A 256 28.04 24.65 10.27
CA GLN A 256 29.47 24.88 10.34
C GLN A 256 29.80 26.31 10.81
N TYR A 257 29.13 27.33 10.30
CA TYR A 257 29.33 28.71 10.75
C TYR A 257 28.89 28.93 12.19
N ASN A 258 27.75 28.37 12.59
CA ASN A 258 27.23 28.52 13.94
C ASN A 258 28.10 27.78 14.96
N SER A 259 28.58 26.58 14.64
CA SER A 259 29.54 25.86 15.49
C SER A 259 30.87 26.60 15.61
N GLY A 260 31.33 27.26 14.54
CA GLY A 260 32.49 28.15 14.53
C GLY A 260 32.31 29.36 15.46
N LEU A 261 31.18 30.07 15.35
CA LEU A 261 30.83 31.22 16.19
C LEU A 261 30.72 30.83 17.67
N SER A 262 30.10 29.69 17.97
CA SER A 262 30.01 29.15 19.32
C SER A 262 31.39 28.89 19.92
N ARG A 263 32.33 28.30 19.16
CA ARG A 263 33.72 28.12 19.59
C ARG A 263 34.42 29.45 19.86
N VAL A 264 34.22 30.46 19.01
CA VAL A 264 34.79 31.81 19.21
C VAL A 264 34.23 32.46 20.47
N LEU A 265 32.93 32.32 20.73
CA LEU A 265 32.28 32.81 21.94
C LEU A 265 32.87 32.15 23.19
N ILE A 266 32.97 30.82 23.22
CA ILE A 266 33.54 30.07 24.35
C ILE A 266 35.00 30.48 24.59
N LEU A 267 35.82 30.49 23.54
CA LEU A 267 37.23 30.88 23.65
C LEU A 267 37.40 32.32 24.13
N SER A 268 36.54 33.24 23.69
CA SER A 268 36.58 34.64 24.12
C SER A 268 36.20 34.81 25.59
N VAL A 269 35.19 34.08 26.07
CA VAL A 269 34.80 34.06 27.49
C VAL A 269 35.88 33.43 28.35
N LEU A 270 36.41 32.27 27.97
CA LEU A 270 37.49 31.58 28.70
C LEU A 270 38.77 32.42 28.74
N SER A 271 39.14 33.05 27.63
CA SER A 271 40.31 33.95 27.56
C SER A 271 40.13 35.16 28.47
N SER A 272 38.92 35.73 28.52
CA SER A 272 38.58 36.83 29.43
C SER A 272 38.74 36.43 30.90
N ILE A 273 38.21 35.26 31.27
CA ILE A 273 38.31 34.71 32.64
C ILE A 273 39.78 34.42 33.00
N MET A 274 40.54 33.81 32.09
CA MET A 274 41.95 33.46 32.32
C MET A 274 42.82 34.71 32.48
N LEU A 275 42.63 35.73 31.64
CA LEU A 275 43.35 37.00 31.72
C LEU A 275 42.99 37.76 33.01
N ALA A 276 41.71 37.79 33.39
CA ALA A 276 41.29 38.34 34.67
C ALA A 276 41.95 37.58 35.84
N GLY A 277 41.89 36.25 35.82
CA GLY A 277 42.55 35.38 36.80
C GLY A 277 44.03 35.72 36.96
N MET A 278 44.80 35.74 35.87
CA MET A 278 46.23 36.06 35.89
C MET A 278 46.54 37.48 36.40
N ALA A 279 45.71 38.47 36.06
CA ALA A 279 45.91 39.84 36.54
C ALA A 279 45.72 40.01 38.05
N PHE A 280 44.97 39.09 38.67
CA PHE A 280 44.65 39.08 40.10
C PHE A 280 45.31 37.93 40.88
N ILE A 281 46.19 37.13 40.27
CA ILE A 281 47.07 36.21 41.02
C ILE A 281 47.96 37.05 41.96
N PRO A 282 47.93 36.82 43.28
CA PRO A 282 48.82 37.52 44.20
C PRO A 282 50.27 37.16 43.88
N SER A 283 51.12 38.17 43.67
CA SER A 283 52.55 37.97 43.44
C SER A 283 53.17 37.30 44.65
N ARG A 284 53.71 36.10 44.50
CA ARG A 284 54.54 35.48 45.54
C ARG A 284 55.92 36.12 45.45
N TYR A 285 56.08 37.24 46.16
CA TYR A 285 57.36 37.67 46.71
C TYR A 285 57.31 37.45 48.21
#